data_AF-A0A4R4TGK7-F1
#
_entry.id   AF-A0A4R4TGK7-F1
#
_cell.length_a   1.000
_cell.length_b   1.000
_cell.length_c   1.000
_cell.angle_alpha   90.00
_cell.angle_beta   90.00
_cell.angle_gamma   90.00
#
_symmetry.space_group_name_H-M   'P 1'
#
loop_
_entity.id
_entity.type
_entity.pdbx_description
1 polymer ?
#
loop_
_entity_poly.entity_id
_entity_poly.type
_entity_poly.pdbx_seq_one_letter_code
_entity_poly.pdbx_strand_id
1 'polypeptide(L)'
;MNDFQEIADRVEIEALRGEFTDAAMMRDRARLAALFTPEGVLRMPNIPVEFVGREEIRTGGERLQAQWDFFVQNSHPGTIRLDGDTATGRTYMQEVGRVLDGRSGLNFAIYHDNYQRTPEGWKFAERVYEVRYVDMTPLRGAAPGPDAVSQGSGEATGAADDFGAPASAERLDRAVAALRGNGFTAELLDDAAAARARVRELIPEGAGVFTGASETLRLSGIVRDIEEGDRYQAIRPRVLKMDRATESDRIRLLVATPDVFVASVAAVTETGSLVIASGSGSQLPASAGGAARAIWIVGAQKVVPDLSTALRRIEEHALALETARAQAVYGQPSAVNRLLVLNAEPHPGRATVLLLREAIGF
;
A
#
# COMPACT_ATOMS: atom_id res chain seq x y z
N MET A 1 27.55 30.21 -26.97
CA MET A 1 26.17 30.70 -27.13
C MET A 1 26.21 32.21 -27.07
N ASN A 2 26.40 32.88 -28.20
CA ASN A 2 26.43 34.35 -28.29
C ASN A 2 25.46 34.87 -29.37
N ASP A 3 24.61 34.01 -29.94
CA ASP A 3 23.59 34.42 -30.89
C ASP A 3 22.25 34.59 -30.16
N PHE A 4 21.71 35.81 -30.20
CA PHE A 4 20.40 36.13 -29.64
C PHE A 4 19.29 35.33 -30.30
N GLN A 5 19.42 35.00 -31.59
CA GLN A 5 18.42 34.22 -32.30
C GLN A 5 18.37 32.78 -31.78
N GLU A 6 19.53 32.13 -31.61
CA GLU A 6 19.58 30.79 -31.02
C GLU A 6 18.97 30.72 -29.62
N ILE A 7 19.13 31.77 -28.81
CA ILE A 7 18.51 31.86 -27.48
C ILE A 7 16.99 32.00 -27.60
N ALA A 8 16.53 32.90 -28.47
CA ALA A 8 15.11 33.10 -28.72
C ALA A 8 14.44 31.82 -29.21
N ASP A 9 15.07 31.10 -30.14
CA ASP A 9 14.56 29.84 -30.69
C ASP A 9 14.43 28.75 -29.64
N ARG A 10 15.42 28.64 -28.75
CA ARG A 10 15.35 27.70 -27.62
C ARG A 10 14.19 28.04 -26.70
N VAL A 11 14.00 29.31 -26.36
CA VAL A 11 12.89 29.75 -25.50
C VAL A 11 11.55 29.47 -26.16
N GLU A 12 11.41 29.73 -27.46
CA GLU A 12 10.18 29.49 -28.21
C GLU A 12 9.85 28.00 -28.31
N ILE A 13 10.85 27.14 -28.56
CA ILE A 13 10.67 25.68 -28.57
C ILE A 13 10.33 25.16 -27.16
N GLU A 14 10.97 25.68 -26.10
CA GLU A 14 10.60 25.33 -24.72
C GLU A 14 9.15 25.69 -24.42
N ALA A 15 8.71 26.90 -24.79
CA ALA A 15 7.34 27.35 -24.64
C ALA A 15 6.36 26.45 -25.41
N LEU A 16 6.66 26.12 -26.68
CA LEU A 16 5.88 25.22 -27.51
C LEU A 16 5.67 23.83 -26.84
N ARG A 17 6.70 23.28 -26.20
CA ARG A 17 6.61 22.00 -25.46
C ARG A 17 5.74 22.10 -24.22
N GLY A 18 5.84 23.22 -23.50
CA GLY A 18 4.98 23.55 -22.36
C GLY A 18 3.52 23.67 -22.80
N GLU A 19 3.25 24.44 -23.86
CA GLU A 19 1.91 24.64 -24.42
C GLU A 19 1.25 23.34 -24.87
N PHE A 20 2.01 22.41 -25.45
CA PHE A 20 1.46 21.10 -25.80
C PHE A 20 0.97 20.35 -24.57
N THR A 21 1.79 20.31 -23.52
CA THR A 21 1.45 19.60 -22.27
C THR A 21 0.22 20.24 -21.63
N ASP A 22 0.19 21.57 -21.56
CA ASP A 22 -0.94 22.33 -21.02
C ASP A 22 -2.21 22.09 -21.86
N ALA A 23 -2.14 22.13 -23.19
CA ALA A 23 -3.28 21.86 -24.06
C ALA A 23 -3.81 20.43 -23.93
N ALA A 24 -2.92 19.44 -23.78
CA ALA A 24 -3.32 18.07 -23.50
C ALA A 24 -4.06 17.94 -22.16
N MET A 25 -3.52 18.56 -21.11
CA MET A 25 -4.06 18.55 -19.75
C MET A 25 -5.38 19.32 -19.63
N MET A 26 -5.49 20.48 -20.27
CA MET A 26 -6.69 21.33 -20.27
C MET A 26 -7.76 20.86 -21.27
N ARG A 27 -7.53 19.73 -21.95
CA ARG A 27 -8.47 19.16 -22.94
C ARG A 27 -8.76 20.08 -24.12
N ASP A 28 -7.85 20.99 -24.45
CA ASP A 28 -7.96 21.89 -25.58
C ASP A 28 -7.27 21.30 -26.82
N ARG A 29 -7.98 20.43 -27.53
CA ARG A 29 -7.46 19.71 -28.69
C ARG A 29 -7.30 20.59 -29.92
N ALA A 30 -8.10 21.66 -30.04
CA ALA A 30 -7.95 22.63 -31.11
C ALA A 30 -6.63 23.42 -30.94
N ARG A 31 -6.36 23.91 -29.73
CA ARG A 31 -5.09 24.57 -29.41
C ARG A 31 -3.91 23.62 -29.60
N LEU A 32 -3.99 22.39 -29.10
CA LEU A 32 -2.94 21.39 -29.28
C LEU A 32 -2.61 21.14 -30.76
N ALA A 33 -3.63 20.98 -31.60
CA ALA A 33 -3.43 20.77 -33.03
C ALA A 33 -2.76 21.97 -33.73
N ALA A 34 -3.07 23.21 -33.31
CA ALA A 34 -2.45 24.43 -33.84
C ALA A 34 -0.95 24.57 -33.52
N LEU A 35 -0.40 23.75 -32.61
CA LEU A 35 1.03 23.69 -32.31
C LEU A 35 1.84 22.91 -33.35
N PHE A 36 1.17 22.15 -34.22
CA PHE A 36 1.80 21.42 -35.32
C PHE A 36 1.84 22.27 -36.59
N THR A 37 2.76 21.97 -37.50
CA THR A 37 2.67 22.43 -38.89
C THR A 37 1.38 21.88 -39.54
N PRO A 38 0.89 22.46 -40.67
CA PRO A 38 -0.33 21.96 -41.32
C PRO A 38 -0.26 20.46 -41.66
N GLU A 39 0.91 19.97 -42.07
CA GLU A 39 1.21 18.57 -42.38
C GLU A 39 1.86 17.80 -41.20
N GLY A 40 1.86 18.37 -39.99
CA GLY A 40 2.58 17.81 -38.86
C GLY A 40 2.06 16.45 -38.42
N VAL A 41 2.93 15.61 -37.86
CA VAL A 41 2.61 14.21 -37.54
C VAL A 41 2.77 13.93 -36.04
N LEU A 42 1.78 13.25 -35.44
CA LEU A 42 1.86 12.70 -34.08
C LEU A 42 1.78 11.18 -34.11
N ARG A 43 2.82 10.50 -33.64
CA ARG A 43 2.93 9.03 -33.60
C ARG A 43 3.02 8.52 -32.18
N MET A 44 2.25 7.48 -31.86
CA MET A 44 2.26 6.77 -30.59
C MET A 44 2.32 5.25 -30.85
N PRO A 45 3.48 4.72 -31.29
CA PRO A 45 3.63 3.33 -31.75
C PRO A 45 3.28 2.27 -30.69
N ASN A 46 3.46 2.57 -29.40
CA ASN A 46 3.13 1.63 -28.31
C ASN A 46 1.62 1.44 -28.10
N ILE A 47 0.78 2.34 -28.65
CA ILE A 47 -0.69 2.27 -28.61
C ILE A 47 -1.30 2.36 -30.02
N PRO A 48 -0.67 1.65 -30.98
CA PRO A 48 -0.67 1.87 -32.45
C PRO A 48 -1.54 3.02 -32.98
N VAL A 49 -1.14 4.27 -32.70
CA VAL A 49 -1.81 5.48 -33.22
C VAL A 49 -0.85 6.31 -34.05
N GLU A 50 -1.35 6.80 -35.18
CA GLU A 50 -0.71 7.81 -36.02
C GLU A 50 -1.78 8.82 -36.46
N PHE A 51 -1.48 10.11 -36.34
CA PHE A 51 -2.30 11.21 -36.81
C PHE A 51 -1.47 12.11 -37.71
N VAL A 52 -1.99 12.40 -38.90
CA VAL A 52 -1.32 13.24 -39.90
C VAL A 52 -2.15 14.49 -40.14
N GLY A 53 -1.54 15.64 -39.90
CA GLY A 53 -2.16 16.95 -40.03
C GLY A 53 -3.04 17.33 -38.84
N ARG A 54 -3.36 18.63 -38.78
CA ARG A 54 -4.03 19.24 -37.62
C ARG A 54 -5.40 18.65 -37.31
N GLU A 55 -6.20 18.32 -38.33
CA GLU A 55 -7.55 17.77 -38.11
C GLU A 55 -7.55 16.35 -37.53
N GLU A 56 -6.65 15.48 -37.98
CA GLU A 56 -6.52 14.13 -37.40
C GLU A 56 -5.98 14.20 -35.98
N ILE A 57 -5.02 15.08 -35.71
CA ILE A 57 -4.48 15.31 -34.35
C ILE A 57 -5.59 15.78 -33.41
N ARG A 58 -6.44 16.70 -33.86
CA ARG A 58 -7.57 17.22 -33.08
C ARG A 58 -8.60 16.12 -32.79
N THR A 59 -9.18 15.55 -33.84
CA THR A 59 -10.28 14.56 -33.73
C THR A 59 -9.82 13.23 -33.12
N GLY A 60 -8.60 12.81 -33.44
CA GLY A 60 -7.94 11.66 -32.82
C GLY A 60 -7.68 11.87 -31.34
N GLY A 61 -7.17 13.04 -30.96
CA GLY A 61 -6.95 13.42 -29.57
C GLY A 61 -8.24 13.47 -28.75
N GLU A 62 -9.33 14.01 -29.31
CA GLU A 62 -10.67 14.00 -28.69
C GLU A 62 -11.15 12.57 -28.40
N ARG A 63 -10.98 11.64 -29.35
CA ARG A 63 -11.37 10.23 -29.19
C ARG A 63 -10.57 9.49 -28.12
N LEU A 64 -9.27 9.75 -28.01
CA LEU A 64 -8.45 9.17 -26.96
C LEU A 64 -8.83 9.73 -25.59
N GLN A 65 -9.01 11.05 -25.51
CA GLN A 65 -9.37 11.74 -24.28
C GLN A 65 -10.74 11.34 -23.73
N ALA A 66 -11.72 11.06 -24.59
CA ALA A 66 -13.05 10.63 -24.16
C ALA A 66 -13.05 9.30 -23.40
N GLN A 67 -11.97 8.52 -23.48
CA GLN A 67 -11.84 7.24 -22.77
C GLN A 67 -11.29 7.43 -21.35
N TRP A 68 -10.78 8.61 -20.98
CA TRP A 68 -10.14 8.84 -19.69
C TRP A 68 -11.15 9.25 -18.62
N ASP A 69 -11.12 8.53 -17.50
CA ASP A 69 -11.66 9.02 -16.22
C ASP A 69 -10.82 10.22 -15.78
N PHE A 70 -9.51 9.99 -15.60
CA PHE A 70 -8.53 11.06 -15.42
C PHE A 70 -7.21 10.72 -16.10
N PHE A 71 -6.44 11.76 -16.40
CA PHE A 71 -5.10 11.65 -16.95
C PHE A 71 -4.27 12.84 -16.46
N VAL A 72 -3.07 12.55 -16.00
CA VAL A 72 -2.09 13.54 -15.57
C VAL A 72 -0.81 13.30 -16.34
N GLN A 73 -0.30 14.36 -16.93
CA GLN A 73 0.87 14.36 -17.78
C GLN A 73 1.87 15.38 -17.24
N ASN A 74 2.99 14.90 -16.71
CA ASN A 74 4.08 15.75 -16.25
C ASN A 74 5.23 15.67 -17.25
N SER A 75 5.64 16.82 -17.79
CA SER A 75 6.75 16.94 -18.72
C SER A 75 7.98 17.53 -18.05
N HIS A 76 9.14 16.99 -18.42
CA HIS A 76 10.45 17.49 -18.01
C HIS A 76 11.23 17.87 -19.28
N PRO A 77 11.83 19.07 -19.32
CA PRO A 77 12.53 19.53 -20.51
C PRO A 77 13.73 18.61 -20.80
N GLY A 78 13.91 18.29 -22.07
CA GLY A 78 15.09 17.58 -22.56
C GLY A 78 15.89 18.44 -23.54
N THR A 79 16.81 17.80 -24.25
CA THR A 79 17.73 18.48 -25.17
C THR A 79 17.00 19.15 -26.33
N ILE A 80 17.52 20.30 -26.78
CA ILE A 80 17.14 20.97 -28.02
C ILE A 80 18.41 21.18 -28.86
N ARG A 81 18.36 20.77 -30.13
CA ARG A 81 19.41 21.01 -31.13
C ARG A 81 18.81 21.76 -32.31
N LEU A 82 19.27 22.99 -32.50
CA LEU A 82 18.87 23.86 -33.61
C LEU A 82 19.69 23.55 -34.87
N ASP A 83 19.06 23.69 -36.04
CA ASP A 83 19.68 23.62 -37.36
C ASP A 83 18.91 24.56 -38.32
N GLY A 84 19.27 25.85 -38.27
CA GLY A 84 18.62 26.92 -39.01
C GLY A 84 17.14 27.06 -38.66
N ASP A 85 16.27 26.83 -39.64
CA ASP A 85 14.81 26.87 -39.50
C ASP A 85 14.19 25.52 -39.11
N THR A 86 15.03 24.55 -38.71
CA THR A 86 14.62 23.26 -38.16
C THR A 86 15.28 23.00 -36.81
N ALA A 87 14.71 22.10 -36.02
CA ALA A 87 15.33 21.65 -34.78
C ALA A 87 14.89 20.23 -34.43
N THR A 88 15.68 19.55 -33.61
CA THR A 88 15.30 18.27 -33.00
C THR A 88 15.34 18.37 -31.49
N GLY A 89 14.47 17.66 -30.79
CA GLY A 89 14.47 17.67 -29.34
C GLY A 89 13.85 16.47 -28.68
N ARG A 90 13.93 16.47 -27.34
CA ARG A 90 13.28 15.48 -26.49
C ARG A 90 12.53 16.13 -25.35
N THR A 91 11.43 15.51 -24.95
CA THR A 91 10.72 15.81 -23.70
C THR A 91 10.50 14.50 -22.95
N TYR A 92 10.83 14.47 -21.66
CA TYR A 92 10.65 13.30 -20.80
C TYR A 92 9.34 13.41 -20.04
N MET A 93 8.61 12.31 -19.96
CA MET A 93 7.23 12.28 -19.51
C MET A 93 7.09 11.33 -18.34
N GLN A 94 6.33 11.75 -17.33
CA GLN A 94 5.74 10.87 -16.34
C GLN A 94 4.23 11.07 -16.39
N GLU A 95 3.51 9.98 -16.63
CA GLU A 95 2.07 10.01 -16.81
C GLU A 95 1.39 9.03 -15.86
N VAL A 96 0.22 9.41 -15.39
CA VAL A 96 -0.65 8.56 -14.59
C VAL A 96 -2.08 8.79 -15.03
N GLY A 97 -2.84 7.72 -15.24
CA GLY A 97 -4.21 7.84 -15.69
C GLY A 97 -5.05 6.59 -15.46
N ARG A 98 -6.36 6.79 -15.54
CA ARG A 98 -7.36 5.73 -15.55
C ARG A 98 -8.32 5.96 -16.70
N VAL A 99 -8.64 4.90 -17.43
CA VAL A 99 -9.72 4.90 -18.42
C VAL A 99 -11.05 4.51 -17.79
N LEU A 100 -12.15 4.91 -18.42
CA LEU A 100 -13.53 4.68 -17.93
C LEU A 100 -13.88 3.20 -17.72
N ASP A 101 -13.16 2.27 -18.36
CA ASP A 101 -13.33 0.82 -18.16
C ASP A 101 -12.56 0.28 -16.94
N GLY A 102 -11.91 1.14 -16.15
CA GLY A 102 -11.22 0.81 -14.91
C GLY A 102 -9.74 0.47 -15.08
N ARG A 103 -9.23 0.25 -16.31
CA ARG A 103 -7.80 0.05 -16.51
C ARG A 103 -7.04 1.32 -16.10
N SER A 104 -5.96 1.13 -15.36
CA SER A 104 -5.12 2.21 -14.84
C SER A 104 -3.68 2.00 -15.29
N GLY A 105 -2.91 3.08 -15.39
CA GLY A 105 -1.51 3.00 -15.76
C GLY A 105 -0.70 4.15 -15.16
N LEU A 106 0.54 3.83 -14.81
CA LEU A 106 1.64 4.77 -14.62
C LEU A 106 2.70 4.45 -15.66
N ASN A 107 3.22 5.47 -16.35
CA ASN A 107 4.28 5.25 -17.33
C ASN A 107 5.32 6.37 -17.32
N PHE A 108 6.52 6.00 -17.75
CA PHE A 108 7.57 6.94 -18.13
C PHE A 108 7.77 6.84 -19.64
N ALA A 109 7.79 7.98 -20.32
CA ALA A 109 7.86 8.04 -21.77
C ALA A 109 8.76 9.18 -22.26
N ILE A 110 9.05 9.17 -23.55
CA ILE A 110 9.86 10.17 -24.24
C ILE A 110 9.11 10.63 -25.48
N TYR A 111 8.93 11.94 -25.65
CA TYR A 111 8.66 12.51 -26.96
C TYR A 111 9.98 12.76 -27.69
N HIS A 112 10.08 12.27 -28.92
CA HIS A 112 11.13 12.63 -29.88
C HIS A 112 10.52 13.57 -30.91
N ASP A 113 11.05 14.78 -30.98
CA ASP A 113 10.43 15.87 -31.72
C ASP A 113 11.32 16.37 -32.85
N ASN A 114 10.68 16.65 -33.99
CA ASN A 114 11.20 17.48 -35.06
C ASN A 114 10.37 18.77 -35.11
N TYR A 115 11.05 19.91 -35.10
CA TYR A 115 10.43 21.24 -35.15
C TYR A 115 10.79 21.96 -36.44
N GLN A 116 9.91 22.88 -36.85
CA GLN A 116 10.12 23.75 -37.98
C GLN A 116 9.70 25.17 -37.63
N ARG A 117 10.51 26.16 -38.02
CA ARG A 117 10.15 27.58 -37.93
C ARG A 117 9.15 27.90 -39.04
N THR A 118 8.07 28.58 -38.66
CA THR A 118 7.06 29.09 -39.58
C THR A 118 6.91 30.60 -39.42
N PRO A 119 6.19 31.31 -40.31
CA PRO A 119 5.87 32.72 -40.10
C PRO A 119 5.07 32.98 -38.81
N GLU A 120 4.42 31.96 -38.25
CA GLU A 120 3.65 32.01 -36.99
C GLU A 120 4.49 31.58 -35.76
N GLY A 121 5.79 31.32 -35.94
CA GLY A 121 6.67 30.79 -34.92
C GLY A 121 7.06 29.32 -35.10
N TRP A 122 7.79 28.76 -34.14
CA TRP A 122 8.18 27.35 -34.11
C TRP A 122 6.96 26.45 -33.89
N LYS A 123 6.91 25.35 -34.67
CA LYS A 123 5.84 24.35 -34.62
C LYS A 123 6.42 22.93 -34.63
N PHE A 124 5.64 21.94 -34.18
CA PHE A 124 5.96 20.53 -34.34
C PHE A 124 5.75 20.12 -35.80
N ALA A 125 6.82 19.68 -36.47
CA ALA A 125 6.71 18.97 -37.75
C ALA A 125 6.43 17.48 -37.51
N GLU A 126 7.05 16.89 -36.48
CA GLU A 126 6.78 15.54 -36.05
C GLU A 126 6.99 15.40 -34.54
N ARG A 127 6.15 14.57 -33.91
CA ARG A 127 6.32 14.12 -32.53
C ARG A 127 6.07 12.63 -32.45
N VAL A 128 7.05 11.87 -31.95
CA VAL A 128 6.95 10.43 -31.72
C VAL A 128 7.02 10.12 -30.23
N TYR A 129 6.02 9.43 -29.71
CA TYR A 129 5.89 9.06 -28.31
C TYR A 129 6.36 7.61 -28.07
N GLU A 130 7.40 7.46 -27.25
CA GLU A 130 7.98 6.18 -26.89
C GLU A 130 7.79 5.90 -25.39
N VAL A 131 7.09 4.82 -25.05
CA VAL A 131 6.97 4.35 -23.66
C VAL A 131 8.25 3.61 -23.27
N ARG A 132 8.88 4.03 -22.17
CA ARG A 132 10.10 3.41 -21.60
C ARG A 132 9.81 2.47 -20.45
N TYR A 133 8.77 2.75 -19.68
CA TYR A 133 8.31 1.94 -18.57
C TYR A 133 6.80 2.07 -18.44
N VAL A 134 6.13 0.98 -18.08
CA VAL A 134 4.70 0.95 -17.80
C VAL A 134 4.43 0.05 -16.59
N ASP A 135 3.64 0.57 -15.65
CA ASP A 135 3.06 -0.15 -14.53
C ASP A 135 1.54 -0.12 -14.66
N MET A 136 0.93 -1.30 -14.76
CA MET A 136 -0.52 -1.47 -14.91
C MET A 136 -1.20 -1.86 -13.59
N THR A 137 -0.49 -1.74 -12.46
CA THR A 137 -1.07 -1.95 -11.14
C THR A 137 -2.25 -0.99 -10.95
N PRO A 138 -3.43 -1.47 -10.50
CA PRO A 138 -4.58 -0.62 -10.29
C PRO A 138 -4.25 0.57 -9.38
N LEU A 139 -4.49 1.79 -9.88
CA LEU A 139 -4.28 3.00 -9.10
C LEU A 139 -5.32 3.05 -7.98
N ARG A 140 -4.86 3.32 -6.76
CA ARG A 140 -5.73 3.41 -5.57
C ARG A 140 -6.33 4.79 -5.35
N GLY A 141 -5.71 5.82 -5.93
CA GLY A 141 -6.24 7.19 -5.88
C GLY A 141 -7.38 7.43 -6.87
N ALA A 142 -7.97 8.62 -6.81
CA ALA A 142 -8.97 9.11 -7.75
C ALA A 142 -8.74 10.60 -8.01
N ALA A 143 -9.27 11.12 -9.12
CA ALA A 143 -9.34 12.56 -9.32
C ALA A 143 -10.29 13.19 -8.29
N PRO A 144 -9.98 14.38 -7.75
CA PRO A 144 -10.90 15.10 -6.88
C PRO A 144 -12.22 15.34 -7.61
N GLY A 145 -13.35 15.01 -6.97
CA GLY A 145 -14.68 15.30 -7.51
C GLY A 145 -14.99 16.81 -7.52
N PRO A 146 -16.09 17.24 -8.17
CA PRO A 146 -16.48 18.65 -8.26
C PRO A 146 -16.70 19.33 -6.89
N ASP A 147 -16.99 18.55 -5.85
CA ASP A 147 -17.17 19.03 -4.46
C ASP A 147 -15.92 18.88 -3.58
N ALA A 148 -14.74 18.63 -4.18
CA ALA A 148 -13.50 18.46 -3.43
C ALA A 148 -13.01 19.80 -2.87
N VAL A 149 -13.41 20.09 -1.63
CA VAL A 149 -12.78 21.14 -0.81
C VAL A 149 -11.34 20.72 -0.53
N SER A 150 -10.39 21.65 -0.66
CA SER A 150 -9.00 21.43 -0.28
C SER A 150 -8.92 21.07 1.21
N GLN A 151 -8.86 19.78 1.52
CA GLN A 151 -8.60 19.35 2.89
C GLN A 151 -7.12 19.57 3.17
N GLY A 152 -6.82 20.55 4.02
CA GLY A 152 -5.50 20.70 4.61
C GLY A 152 -5.16 19.44 5.41
N SER A 153 -4.09 18.75 5.04
CA SER A 153 -3.37 17.72 5.82
C SER A 153 -4.22 16.80 6.71
N GLY A 154 -5.33 16.26 6.19
CA GLY A 154 -6.20 15.36 6.94
C GLY A 154 -7.10 14.55 6.01
N GLU A 155 -7.11 13.24 6.25
CA GLU A 155 -8.13 12.27 5.85
C GLU A 155 -8.40 12.09 4.34
N ALA A 156 -7.71 11.10 3.78
CA ALA A 156 -8.19 10.41 2.59
C ALA A 156 -9.58 9.83 2.88
N THR A 157 -10.62 10.44 2.30
CA THR A 157 -11.98 9.92 2.27
C THR A 157 -12.07 8.71 1.32
N GLY A 158 -11.42 7.62 1.70
CA GLY A 158 -12.03 6.30 1.50
C GLY A 158 -13.24 6.21 2.42
N ALA A 159 -14.27 5.45 2.04
CA ALA A 159 -15.31 5.08 3.01
C ALA A 159 -14.62 4.67 4.32
N ALA A 160 -15.03 5.25 5.46
CA ALA A 160 -14.42 4.93 6.74
C ALA A 160 -14.33 3.40 6.87
N ASP A 161 -13.11 2.88 6.92
CA ASP A 161 -12.90 1.43 7.01
C ASP A 161 -13.53 0.99 8.33
N ASP A 162 -14.62 0.23 8.25
CA ASP A 162 -15.22 -0.38 9.45
C ASP A 162 -14.31 -1.52 9.91
N PHE A 163 -13.32 -1.17 10.72
CA PHE A 163 -12.36 -2.11 11.32
C PHE A 163 -12.99 -3.03 12.38
N GLY A 164 -14.27 -2.84 12.71
CA GLY A 164 -15.06 -3.72 13.57
C GLY A 164 -15.80 -4.82 12.80
N ALA A 165 -16.15 -4.57 11.53
CA ALA A 165 -16.86 -5.55 10.70
C ALA A 165 -15.95 -6.70 10.24
N PRO A 166 -16.43 -7.96 10.24
CA PRO A 166 -15.68 -9.09 9.72
C PRO A 166 -15.43 -8.94 8.21
N ALA A 167 -14.23 -9.29 7.74
CA ALA A 167 -13.94 -9.37 6.32
C ALA A 167 -14.77 -10.45 5.62
N SER A 168 -15.06 -10.27 4.33
CA SER A 168 -15.83 -11.25 3.54
C SER A 168 -15.08 -12.57 3.38
N ALA A 169 -15.81 -13.65 3.10
CA ALA A 169 -15.23 -14.98 2.90
C ALA A 169 -14.11 -14.97 1.84
N GLU A 170 -14.27 -14.25 0.73
CA GLU A 170 -13.27 -14.15 -0.33
C GLU A 170 -11.98 -13.47 0.16
N ARG A 171 -12.10 -12.46 1.03
CA ARG A 171 -10.94 -11.75 1.62
C ARG A 171 -10.21 -12.65 2.61
N LEU A 172 -10.94 -13.43 3.42
CA LEU A 172 -10.37 -14.41 4.33
C LEU A 172 -9.61 -15.50 3.55
N ASP A 173 -10.20 -16.03 2.48
CA ASP A 173 -9.57 -17.06 1.64
C ASP A 173 -8.30 -16.53 0.96
N ARG A 174 -8.31 -15.30 0.45
CA ARG A 174 -7.11 -14.64 -0.08
C ARG A 174 -6.00 -14.51 0.97
N ALA A 175 -6.34 -14.01 2.16
CA ALA A 175 -5.37 -13.87 3.24
C ALA A 175 -4.77 -15.22 3.66
N VAL A 176 -5.59 -16.28 3.78
CA VAL A 176 -5.13 -17.64 4.09
C VAL A 176 -4.19 -18.17 3.01
N ALA A 177 -4.55 -18.02 1.74
CA ALA A 177 -3.71 -18.45 0.63
C ALA A 177 -2.36 -17.71 0.63
N ALA A 178 -2.37 -16.39 0.84
CA ALA A 178 -1.15 -15.58 0.88
C ALA A 178 -0.27 -15.92 2.09
N LEU A 179 -0.84 -16.08 3.29
CA LEU A 179 -0.11 -16.53 4.48
C LEU A 179 0.61 -17.88 4.22
N ARG A 180 -0.09 -18.84 3.60
CA ARG A 180 0.50 -20.13 3.23
C ARG A 180 1.62 -19.96 2.20
N GLY A 181 1.43 -19.10 1.20
CA GLY A 181 2.47 -18.75 0.23
C GLY A 181 3.72 -18.14 0.88
N ASN A 182 3.54 -17.44 2.00
CA ASN A 182 4.60 -16.82 2.77
C ASN A 182 5.19 -17.75 3.86
N GLY A 183 4.87 -19.04 3.84
CA GLY A 183 5.46 -20.05 4.73
C GLY A 183 4.79 -20.21 6.11
N PHE A 184 3.74 -19.43 6.41
CA PHE A 184 2.94 -19.63 7.61
C PHE A 184 2.05 -20.88 7.46
N THR A 185 1.85 -21.61 8.55
CA THR A 185 0.70 -22.52 8.64
C THR A 185 -0.54 -21.66 8.89
N ALA A 186 -1.54 -21.69 8.01
CA ALA A 186 -2.78 -20.91 8.19
C ALA A 186 -4.01 -21.81 8.11
N GLU A 187 -4.88 -21.71 9.11
CA GLU A 187 -6.14 -22.46 9.23
C GLU A 187 -7.30 -21.47 9.42
N LEU A 188 -8.39 -21.67 8.67
CA LEU A 188 -9.63 -20.91 8.83
C LEU A 188 -10.59 -21.73 9.70
N LEU A 189 -10.97 -21.19 10.85
CA LEU A 189 -11.84 -21.83 11.84
C LEU A 189 -13.15 -21.06 11.95
N ASP A 190 -14.21 -21.75 12.37
CA ASP A 190 -15.54 -21.15 12.43
C ASP A 190 -15.66 -20.12 13.57
N ASP A 191 -15.12 -20.43 14.75
CA ASP A 191 -15.30 -19.62 15.95
C ASP A 191 -14.19 -19.80 17.00
N ALA A 192 -14.30 -19.06 18.11
CA ALA A 192 -13.42 -19.15 19.26
C ALA A 192 -13.40 -20.54 19.92
N ALA A 193 -14.49 -21.30 19.89
CA ALA A 193 -14.53 -22.64 20.47
C ALA A 193 -13.65 -23.61 19.66
N ALA A 194 -13.74 -23.56 18.34
CA ALA A 194 -12.84 -24.26 17.43
C ALA A 194 -11.38 -23.84 17.64
N ALA A 195 -11.14 -22.53 17.82
CA ALA A 195 -9.80 -22.01 18.12
C ALA A 195 -9.22 -22.60 19.42
N ARG A 196 -10.00 -22.64 20.51
CA ARG A 196 -9.57 -23.24 21.79
C ARG A 196 -9.21 -24.72 21.64
N ALA A 197 -10.07 -25.48 20.95
CA ALA A 197 -9.83 -26.89 20.71
C ALA A 197 -8.53 -27.10 19.92
N ARG A 198 -8.33 -26.31 18.86
CA ARG A 198 -7.14 -26.39 18.02
C ARG A 198 -5.86 -26.00 18.75
N VAL A 199 -5.91 -24.95 19.56
CA VAL A 199 -4.77 -24.57 20.42
C VAL A 199 -4.40 -25.70 21.38
N ARG A 200 -5.36 -26.40 21.98
CA ARG A 200 -5.10 -27.53 22.88
C ARG A 200 -4.40 -28.71 22.18
N GLU A 201 -4.65 -28.92 20.89
CA GLU A 201 -3.98 -29.93 20.07
C GLU A 201 -2.56 -29.51 19.67
N LEU A 202 -2.36 -28.22 19.37
CA LEU A 202 -1.10 -27.68 18.88
C LEU A 202 -0.04 -27.52 19.97
N ILE A 203 -0.44 -27.34 21.23
CA ILE A 203 0.47 -27.11 22.35
C ILE A 203 0.76 -28.43 23.08
N PRO A 204 2.04 -28.87 23.13
CA PRO A 204 2.43 -30.02 23.92
C PRO A 204 2.13 -29.83 25.41
N GLU A 205 1.67 -30.89 26.07
CA GLU A 205 1.49 -30.90 27.51
C GLU A 205 2.83 -30.66 28.23
N GLY A 206 2.81 -29.86 29.29
CA GLY A 206 4.00 -29.44 30.04
C GLY A 206 4.85 -28.35 29.39
N ALA A 207 4.52 -27.88 28.17
CA ALA A 207 5.28 -26.82 27.50
C ALA A 207 5.26 -25.49 28.28
N GLY A 208 6.36 -24.73 28.20
CA GLY A 208 6.44 -23.34 28.64
C GLY A 208 5.69 -22.42 27.68
N VAL A 209 4.50 -21.97 28.09
CA VAL A 209 3.62 -21.16 27.23
C VAL A 209 3.59 -19.72 27.69
N PHE A 210 3.94 -18.80 26.80
CA PHE A 210 3.79 -17.36 27.02
C PHE A 210 2.62 -16.80 26.21
N THR A 211 1.67 -16.20 26.91
CA THR A 211 0.50 -15.51 26.35
C THR A 211 0.78 -14.01 26.21
N GLY A 212 0.76 -13.53 24.95
CA GLY A 212 0.80 -12.11 24.64
C GLY A 212 -0.40 -11.36 25.22
N ALA A 213 -0.26 -10.05 25.46
CA ALA A 213 -1.40 -9.24 25.86
C ALA A 213 -2.40 -9.13 24.69
N SER A 214 -3.59 -9.69 24.84
CA SER A 214 -4.56 -9.78 23.74
C SER A 214 -6.00 -9.94 24.24
N GLU A 215 -6.88 -9.03 23.82
CA GLU A 215 -8.32 -9.16 24.06
C GLU A 215 -8.94 -10.30 23.25
N THR A 216 -8.41 -10.62 22.06
CA THR A 216 -8.84 -11.81 21.30
C THR A 216 -8.61 -13.09 22.11
N LEU A 217 -7.46 -13.24 22.77
CA LEU A 217 -7.20 -14.41 23.63
C LEU A 217 -8.02 -14.41 24.92
N ARG A 218 -8.29 -13.23 25.51
CA ARG A 218 -9.12 -13.10 26.70
C ARG A 218 -10.57 -13.48 26.39
N LEU A 219 -11.15 -12.90 25.33
CA LEU A 219 -12.53 -13.11 24.92
C LEU A 219 -12.78 -14.54 24.42
N SER A 220 -11.81 -15.13 23.72
CA SER A 220 -11.90 -16.54 23.32
C SER A 220 -11.75 -17.52 24.48
N GLY A 221 -11.32 -17.09 25.67
CA GLY A 221 -11.06 -17.96 26.81
C GLY A 221 -9.76 -18.75 26.75
N ILE A 222 -8.95 -18.58 25.69
CA ILE A 222 -7.66 -19.28 25.53
C ILE A 222 -6.67 -18.87 26.62
N VAL A 223 -6.64 -17.59 27.02
CA VAL A 223 -5.81 -17.13 28.16
C VAL A 223 -6.18 -17.89 29.43
N ARG A 224 -7.47 -18.05 29.73
CA ARG A 224 -7.93 -18.77 30.91
C ARG A 224 -7.48 -20.23 30.89
N ASP A 225 -7.67 -20.91 29.76
CA ASP A 225 -7.30 -22.32 29.60
C ASP A 225 -5.79 -22.56 29.77
N ILE A 226 -4.97 -21.58 29.39
CA ILE A 226 -3.50 -21.67 29.51
C ILE A 226 -3.01 -21.27 30.90
N GLU A 227 -3.54 -20.19 31.47
CA GLU A 227 -2.99 -19.55 32.67
C GLU A 227 -3.58 -20.10 33.98
N GLU A 228 -4.81 -20.61 33.97
CA GLU A 228 -5.48 -21.16 35.15
C GLU A 228 -5.50 -22.70 35.18
N GLY A 229 -5.12 -23.35 34.09
CA GLY A 229 -5.03 -24.81 34.00
C GLY A 229 -3.66 -25.37 34.36
N ASP A 230 -3.61 -26.65 34.73
CA ASP A 230 -2.37 -27.34 35.13
C ASP A 230 -1.62 -28.00 33.96
N ARG A 231 -2.18 -27.92 32.75
CA ARG A 231 -1.65 -28.63 31.56
C ARG A 231 -0.35 -28.03 31.04
N TYR A 232 -0.10 -26.75 31.27
CA TYR A 232 1.04 -26.03 30.70
C TYR A 232 1.83 -25.29 31.79
N GLN A 233 3.11 -25.04 31.52
CA GLN A 233 3.94 -24.18 32.36
C GLN A 233 3.70 -22.73 31.96
N ALA A 234 2.62 -22.12 32.45
CA ALA A 234 2.21 -20.77 32.08
C ALA A 234 3.23 -19.71 32.54
N ILE A 235 3.84 -19.01 31.58
CA ILE A 235 4.91 -18.05 31.84
C ILE A 235 4.36 -16.73 32.39
N ARG A 236 3.21 -16.25 31.89
CA ARG A 236 2.66 -14.94 32.29
C ARG A 236 2.32 -14.85 33.79
N PRO A 237 1.58 -15.79 34.41
CA PRO A 237 1.31 -15.76 35.85
C PRO A 237 2.58 -15.87 36.69
N ARG A 238 3.60 -16.60 36.20
CA ARG A 238 4.89 -16.75 36.87
C ARG A 238 5.65 -15.43 36.90
N VAL A 239 5.84 -14.76 35.76
CA VAL A 239 6.61 -13.51 35.68
C VAL A 239 5.93 -12.35 36.40
N LEU A 240 4.59 -12.38 36.56
CA LEU A 240 3.85 -11.39 37.34
C LEU A 240 4.12 -11.50 38.86
N LYS A 241 4.57 -12.66 39.35
CA LYS A 241 4.91 -12.89 40.76
C LYS A 241 6.40 -12.67 41.06
N MET A 242 7.23 -12.50 40.03
CA MET A 242 8.69 -12.31 40.16
C MET A 242 9.03 -10.87 40.54
N ASP A 243 10.13 -10.68 41.26
CA ASP A 243 10.62 -9.36 41.63
C ASP A 243 11.35 -8.71 40.45
N ARG A 244 10.81 -7.57 39.97
CA ARG A 244 11.39 -6.85 38.84
C ARG A 244 12.74 -6.19 39.17
N ALA A 245 13.02 -5.88 40.43
CA ALA A 245 14.30 -5.24 40.80
C ALA A 245 15.45 -6.24 40.75
N THR A 246 15.21 -7.49 41.14
CA THR A 246 16.25 -8.52 41.28
C THR A 246 16.23 -9.56 40.16
N GLU A 247 15.09 -9.80 39.51
CA GLU A 247 14.92 -10.87 38.52
C GLU A 247 14.62 -10.37 37.09
N SER A 248 14.86 -9.09 36.80
CA SER A 248 14.51 -8.48 35.50
C SER A 248 15.08 -9.25 34.29
N ASP A 249 16.34 -9.69 34.37
CA ASP A 249 17.00 -10.46 33.31
C ASP A 249 16.32 -11.80 33.07
N ARG A 250 15.95 -12.49 34.16
CA ARG A 250 15.23 -13.76 34.10
C ARG A 250 13.84 -13.58 33.52
N ILE A 251 13.14 -12.51 33.88
CA ILE A 251 11.85 -12.15 33.28
C ILE A 251 12.01 -11.93 31.77
N ARG A 252 13.01 -11.14 31.35
CA ARG A 252 13.27 -10.88 29.92
C ARG A 252 13.52 -12.16 29.14
N LEU A 253 14.34 -13.07 29.66
CA LEU A 253 14.61 -14.37 29.02
C LEU A 253 13.34 -15.23 28.91
N LEU A 254 12.58 -15.37 30.01
CA LEU A 254 11.37 -16.19 30.04
C LEU A 254 10.32 -15.73 29.01
N VAL A 255 10.09 -14.42 28.87
CA VAL A 255 9.10 -13.91 27.93
C VAL A 255 9.61 -13.85 26.48
N ALA A 256 10.93 -13.80 26.27
CA ALA A 256 11.52 -13.69 24.95
C ALA A 256 11.65 -15.03 24.23
N THR A 257 11.92 -16.12 24.96
CA THR A 257 12.20 -17.44 24.38
C THR A 257 11.36 -18.55 25.02
N PRO A 258 10.02 -18.49 24.93
CA PRO A 258 9.14 -19.57 25.41
C PRO A 258 9.18 -20.78 24.45
N ASP A 259 8.74 -21.96 24.91
CA ASP A 259 8.53 -23.10 24.01
C ASP A 259 7.41 -22.78 23.02
N VAL A 260 6.30 -22.21 23.53
CA VAL A 260 5.18 -21.76 22.71
C VAL A 260 4.78 -20.34 23.07
N PHE A 261 4.70 -19.49 22.06
CA PHE A 261 4.08 -18.17 22.15
C PHE A 261 2.67 -18.20 21.57
N VAL A 262 1.69 -17.69 22.32
CA VAL A 262 0.30 -17.56 21.86
C VAL A 262 -0.11 -16.11 21.98
N ALA A 263 -0.58 -15.51 20.89
CA ALA A 263 -0.99 -14.11 20.85
C ALA A 263 -2.10 -13.85 19.81
N SER A 264 -2.43 -12.59 19.62
CA SER A 264 -3.12 -12.08 18.44
C SER A 264 -2.24 -11.03 17.77
N VAL A 265 -2.61 -10.67 16.55
CA VAL A 265 -2.04 -9.55 15.81
C VAL A 265 -3.02 -8.37 15.82
N ALA A 266 -2.53 -7.19 15.43
CA ALA A 266 -3.38 -6.02 15.20
C ALA A 266 -3.96 -6.01 13.78
N ALA A 267 -3.29 -6.61 12.80
CA ALA A 267 -3.83 -6.78 11.46
C ALA A 267 -3.16 -7.95 10.71
N VAL A 268 -3.87 -8.47 9.71
CA VAL A 268 -3.35 -9.39 8.69
C VAL A 268 -3.65 -8.78 7.33
N THR A 269 -2.64 -8.64 6.47
CA THR A 269 -2.87 -8.15 5.11
C THR A 269 -3.38 -9.26 4.21
N GLU A 270 -4.15 -8.92 3.17
CA GLU A 270 -4.56 -9.88 2.13
C GLU A 270 -3.36 -10.44 1.34
N THR A 271 -2.19 -9.79 1.42
CA THR A 271 -0.90 -10.27 0.91
C THR A 271 -0.14 -11.18 1.87
N GLY A 272 -0.73 -11.51 3.03
CA GLY A 272 -0.18 -12.51 3.95
C GLY A 272 0.90 -12.00 4.91
N SER A 273 0.86 -10.73 5.31
CA SER A 273 1.72 -10.17 6.36
C SER A 273 0.97 -10.01 7.68
N LEU A 274 1.62 -10.32 8.79
CA LEU A 274 1.10 -10.08 10.15
C LEU A 274 1.66 -8.76 10.70
N VAL A 275 0.81 -7.92 11.30
CA VAL A 275 1.23 -6.63 11.86
C VAL A 275 0.92 -6.57 13.35
N ILE A 276 1.96 -6.30 14.16
CA ILE A 276 1.90 -6.34 15.62
C ILE A 276 2.37 -5.00 16.17
N ALA A 277 1.56 -4.40 17.03
CA ALA A 277 1.88 -3.18 17.77
C ALA A 277 2.17 -3.52 19.24
N SER A 278 3.10 -2.79 19.86
CA SER A 278 3.41 -2.97 21.28
C SER A 278 3.94 -1.70 21.95
N GLY A 279 3.41 -1.38 23.13
CA GLY A 279 3.94 -0.31 23.98
C GLY A 279 5.25 -0.66 24.67
N SER A 280 5.35 -1.86 25.28
CA SER A 280 6.54 -2.30 26.02
C SER A 280 7.56 -3.05 25.17
N GLY A 281 7.14 -3.61 24.03
CA GLY A 281 7.98 -4.46 23.18
C GLY A 281 8.26 -5.86 23.72
N SER A 282 7.84 -6.18 24.94
CA SER A 282 8.27 -7.40 25.64
C SER A 282 7.84 -8.70 24.97
N GLN A 283 6.76 -8.67 24.19
CA GLN A 283 6.24 -9.82 23.44
C GLN A 283 6.84 -9.98 22.04
N LEU A 284 7.52 -8.94 21.53
CA LEU A 284 8.02 -8.94 20.15
C LEU A 284 9.13 -9.97 19.92
N PRO A 285 10.09 -10.22 20.85
CA PRO A 285 11.11 -11.24 20.63
C PRO A 285 10.51 -12.63 20.44
N ALA A 286 9.55 -13.03 21.28
CA ALA A 286 8.87 -14.31 21.15
C ALA A 286 8.15 -14.44 19.80
N SER A 287 7.46 -13.38 19.37
CA SER A 287 6.79 -13.33 18.09
C SER A 287 7.75 -13.34 16.88
N ALA A 288 8.88 -12.65 16.98
CA ALA A 288 9.80 -12.45 15.86
C ALA A 288 10.65 -13.69 15.58
N GLY A 289 11.18 -14.34 16.62
CA GLY A 289 12.16 -15.43 16.45
C GLY A 289 12.41 -16.27 17.69
N GLY A 290 12.11 -15.74 18.87
CA GLY A 290 12.55 -16.34 20.13
C GLY A 290 11.74 -17.56 20.57
N ALA A 291 10.45 -17.62 20.23
CA ALA A 291 9.63 -18.79 20.55
C ALA A 291 9.89 -19.94 19.57
N ALA A 292 10.01 -21.17 20.10
CA ALA A 292 10.17 -22.36 19.28
C ALA A 292 8.94 -22.63 18.40
N ARG A 293 7.74 -22.29 18.89
CA ARG A 293 6.49 -22.21 18.12
C ARG A 293 5.73 -20.94 18.46
N ALA A 294 5.14 -20.30 17.44
CA ALA A 294 4.29 -19.13 17.61
C ALA A 294 2.91 -19.38 16.99
N ILE A 295 1.86 -19.08 17.75
CA ILE A 295 0.47 -19.29 17.36
C ILE A 295 -0.28 -17.96 17.49
N TRP A 296 -0.86 -17.47 16.40
CA TRP A 296 -1.69 -16.26 16.41
C TRP A 296 -3.14 -16.60 16.18
N ILE A 297 -4.01 -16.10 17.07
CA ILE A 297 -5.47 -16.18 16.95
C ILE A 297 -5.95 -14.85 16.40
N VAL A 298 -6.67 -14.88 15.27
CA VAL A 298 -7.00 -13.67 14.50
C VAL A 298 -8.47 -13.67 14.17
N GLY A 299 -9.21 -12.61 14.52
CA GLY A 299 -10.60 -12.44 14.08
C GLY A 299 -10.70 -11.90 12.65
N ALA A 300 -11.82 -12.16 11.98
CA ALA A 300 -12.04 -11.78 10.58
C ALA A 300 -11.91 -10.27 10.31
N GLN A 301 -12.27 -9.42 11.28
CA GLN A 301 -12.18 -7.95 11.19
C GLN A 301 -10.74 -7.41 11.17
N LYS A 302 -9.75 -8.28 11.41
CA LYS A 302 -8.34 -7.93 11.37
C LYS A 302 -7.73 -8.09 9.97
N VAL A 303 -8.46 -8.67 9.01
CA VAL A 303 -8.01 -8.83 7.62
C VAL A 303 -8.23 -7.53 6.84
N VAL A 304 -7.13 -6.94 6.37
CA VAL A 304 -7.10 -5.64 5.68
C VAL A 304 -6.42 -5.78 4.31
N PRO A 305 -6.69 -4.90 3.33
CA PRO A 305 -6.17 -5.07 1.98
C PRO A 305 -4.63 -5.05 1.91
N ASP A 306 -3.97 -4.23 2.74
CA ASP A 306 -2.53 -4.00 2.68
C ASP A 306 -1.95 -3.40 3.95
N LEU A 307 -0.64 -3.17 3.95
CA LEU A 307 0.11 -2.64 5.07
C LEU A 307 -0.28 -1.20 5.45
N SER A 308 -0.65 -0.35 4.49
CA SER A 308 -1.08 1.02 4.79
C SER A 308 -2.40 1.01 5.56
N THR A 309 -3.37 0.21 5.12
CA THR A 309 -4.63 0.01 5.85
C THR A 309 -4.39 -0.67 7.22
N ALA A 310 -3.41 -1.58 7.33
CA ALA A 310 -3.04 -2.18 8.61
C ALA A 310 -2.52 -1.15 9.63
N LEU A 311 -1.68 -0.22 9.19
CA LEU A 311 -1.17 0.88 10.04
C LEU A 311 -2.30 1.82 10.45
N ARG A 312 -3.20 2.17 9.53
CA ARG A 312 -4.41 2.94 9.84
C ARG A 312 -5.30 2.23 10.86
N ARG A 313 -5.56 0.93 10.70
CA ARG A 313 -6.31 0.12 11.68
C ARG A 313 -5.69 0.21 13.07
N ILE A 314 -4.36 0.18 13.16
CA ILE A 314 -3.65 0.29 14.44
C ILE A 314 -3.93 1.64 15.10
N GLU A 315 -3.75 2.74 14.37
CA GLU A 315 -3.85 4.10 14.91
C GLU A 315 -5.30 4.53 15.15
N GLU A 316 -6.18 4.31 14.17
CA GLU A 316 -7.55 4.83 14.14
C GLU A 316 -8.53 3.95 14.94
N HIS A 317 -8.22 2.65 15.15
CA HIS A 317 -9.16 1.71 15.78
C HIS A 317 -8.56 0.95 16.98
N ALA A 318 -7.49 0.17 16.77
CA ALA A 318 -6.98 -0.71 17.81
C ALA A 318 -6.39 0.07 19.00
N LEU A 319 -5.67 1.17 18.75
CA LEU A 319 -5.07 2.01 19.79
C LEU A 319 -6.13 2.69 20.66
N ALA A 320 -7.24 3.14 20.09
CA ALA A 320 -8.32 3.76 20.85
C ALA A 320 -8.96 2.76 21.83
N LEU A 321 -9.28 1.55 21.36
CA LEU A 321 -9.83 0.47 22.19
C LEU A 321 -8.82 -0.01 23.24
N GLU A 322 -7.56 -0.16 22.86
CA GLU A 322 -6.49 -0.55 23.78
C GLU A 322 -6.19 0.53 24.82
N THR A 323 -6.33 1.81 24.46
CA THR A 323 -6.20 2.93 25.40
C THR A 323 -7.31 2.92 26.44
N ALA A 324 -8.56 2.71 26.03
CA ALA A 324 -9.67 2.56 26.97
C ALA A 324 -9.44 1.38 27.95
N ARG A 325 -8.99 0.24 27.42
CA ARG A 325 -8.64 -0.94 28.23
C ARG A 325 -7.46 -0.67 29.17
N ALA A 326 -6.38 -0.07 28.67
CA ALA A 326 -5.19 0.23 29.45
C ALA A 326 -5.47 1.26 30.55
N GLN A 327 -6.31 2.26 30.28
CA GLN A 327 -6.74 3.22 31.29
C GLN A 327 -7.52 2.53 32.42
N ALA A 328 -8.42 1.61 32.08
CA ALA A 328 -9.21 0.87 33.06
C ALA A 328 -8.37 -0.10 33.92
N VAL A 329 -7.38 -0.77 33.32
CA VAL A 329 -6.59 -1.83 33.99
C VAL A 329 -5.32 -1.28 34.66
N TYR A 330 -4.65 -0.31 34.04
CA TYR A 330 -3.34 0.20 34.46
C TYR A 330 -3.35 1.67 34.87
N GLY A 331 -4.46 2.39 34.71
CA GLY A 331 -4.57 3.81 35.07
C GLY A 331 -3.85 4.77 34.13
N GLN A 332 -3.38 4.31 32.98
CA GLN A 332 -2.66 5.12 31.98
C GLN A 332 -3.02 4.70 30.55
N PRO A 333 -2.96 5.62 29.57
CA PRO A 333 -3.27 5.31 28.18
C PRO A 333 -2.25 4.34 27.56
N SER A 334 -2.63 3.72 26.44
CA SER A 334 -1.73 2.87 25.67
C SER A 334 -0.94 3.71 24.65
N ALA A 335 0.09 3.09 24.06
CA ALA A 335 0.91 3.71 23.03
C ALA A 335 1.47 2.66 22.06
N VAL A 336 1.61 3.05 20.78
CA VAL A 336 2.29 2.27 19.75
C VAL A 336 3.76 2.68 19.70
N ASN A 337 4.56 2.21 20.66
CA ASN A 337 5.98 2.58 20.73
C ASN A 337 6.87 1.71 19.82
N ARG A 338 6.40 0.52 19.46
CA ARG A 338 7.12 -0.45 18.63
C ARG A 338 6.15 -1.17 17.71
N LEU A 339 6.62 -1.48 16.52
CA LEU A 339 5.87 -2.17 15.48
C LEU A 339 6.73 -3.29 14.89
N LEU A 340 6.10 -4.43 14.63
CA LEU A 340 6.71 -5.59 13.98
C LEU A 340 5.81 -6.04 12.84
N VAL A 341 6.39 -6.18 11.64
CA VAL A 341 5.74 -6.78 10.48
C VAL A 341 6.42 -8.12 10.20
N LEU A 342 5.64 -9.19 10.19
CA LEU A 342 6.09 -10.52 9.78
C LEU A 342 5.59 -10.77 8.37
N ASN A 343 6.49 -10.71 7.38
CA ASN A 343 6.15 -10.92 5.97
C ASN A 343 6.19 -12.40 5.57
N ALA A 344 7.02 -13.22 6.22
CA ALA A 344 7.17 -14.63 5.91
C ALA A 344 7.73 -15.41 7.10
N GLU A 345 7.50 -16.72 7.12
CA GLU A 345 8.16 -17.66 8.02
C GLU A 345 9.11 -18.60 7.24
N PRO A 346 10.43 -18.49 7.43
CA PRO A 346 11.39 -19.36 6.77
C PRO A 346 11.51 -20.77 7.39
N HIS A 347 11.01 -21.01 8.62
CA HIS A 347 11.06 -22.31 9.29
C HIS A 347 9.68 -22.99 9.29
N PRO A 348 9.46 -24.00 8.43
CA PRO A 348 8.19 -24.71 8.34
C PRO A 348 7.72 -25.26 9.70
N GLY A 349 6.45 -25.04 10.03
CA GLY A 349 5.81 -25.55 11.26
C GLY A 349 6.09 -24.75 12.54
N ARG A 350 6.92 -23.69 12.49
CA ARG A 350 7.12 -22.78 13.62
C ARG A 350 5.92 -21.84 13.82
N ALA A 351 5.41 -21.25 12.74
CA ALA A 351 4.46 -20.14 12.79
C ALA A 351 3.07 -20.59 12.31
N THR A 352 2.08 -20.56 13.21
CA THR A 352 0.69 -20.96 12.93
C THR A 352 -0.28 -19.79 13.13
N VAL A 353 -1.12 -19.51 12.14
CA VAL A 353 -2.17 -18.50 12.18
C VAL A 353 -3.53 -19.20 12.14
N LEU A 354 -4.28 -19.07 13.23
CA LEU A 354 -5.67 -19.54 13.31
C LEU A 354 -6.58 -18.32 13.09
N LEU A 355 -7.08 -18.19 11.86
CA LEU A 355 -7.99 -17.13 11.46
C LEU A 355 -9.42 -17.59 11.72
N LEU A 356 -10.22 -16.78 12.40
CA LEU A 356 -11.62 -17.07 12.74
C LEU A 356 -12.55 -16.33 11.78
N ARG A 357 -13.67 -16.96 11.42
CA ARG A 357 -14.72 -16.31 10.60
C ARG A 357 -15.45 -15.21 11.35
N GLU A 358 -15.49 -15.28 12.68
CA GLU A 358 -16.09 -14.24 13.52
C GLU A 358 -15.15 -13.07 13.81
N ALA A 359 -15.72 -11.90 14.10
CA ALA A 359 -14.99 -10.76 14.62
C ALA A 359 -14.74 -10.95 16.12
N ILE A 360 -13.48 -10.88 16.56
CA ILE A 360 -13.14 -11.04 17.98
C ILE A 360 -11.94 -10.21 18.41
N GLY A 361 -12.09 -9.52 19.55
CA GLY A 361 -11.09 -8.61 20.10
C GLY A 361 -10.76 -7.45 19.15
N PHE A 362 -9.61 -6.83 19.35
CA PHE A 362 -9.12 -5.74 18.51
C PHE A 362 -7.62 -5.84 18.29
#